data_AF-A0A238KZP2-F1
#
_entry.id   AF-A0A238KZP2-F1
#
_cell.length_a   1.000
_cell.length_b   1.000
_cell.length_c   1.000
_cell.angle_alpha   90.00
_cell.angle_beta   90.00
_cell.angle_gamma   90.00
#
_symmetry.space_group_name_H-M   'P 1'
#
loop_
_entity.id
_entity.type
_entity.pdbx_description
1 polymer ?
#
loop_
_entity_poly.entity_id
_entity_poly.type
_entity_poly.pdbx_seq_one_letter_code
_entity_poly.pdbx_strand_id
1 'polypeptide(L)'
;MTALVSLAPLFWGAAQAEENAQLIGDADRGAKIFQKCSGCHQVGPGAENRAGPHLNSLFGRRAGSIEGFDYSDSMDRAHNDGLTWTLRNLDAYIENPRALVSGTRMSFRGIKDPQDRQDVLAYLRSFTASPQDIPESAPTAIRREVELAPDTLAIVGDVAYGEYLASECLTCHKRDGADEGIPSIVKWHEEDFVVAMHAYKRKLRPHPVMQMMAGRLSDEEIAALAAYFATIE
;
A
#
# COMPACT_ATOMS: atom_id res chain seq x y z
N MET A 1 4.68 44.63 52.02
CA MET A 1 5.02 43.21 51.83
C MET A 1 3.94 42.58 50.97
N THR A 2 4.19 42.46 49.66
CA THR A 2 3.51 41.51 48.77
C THR A 2 4.33 41.49 47.47
N ALA A 3 5.22 40.50 47.38
CA ALA A 3 5.93 40.18 46.15
C ALA A 3 4.94 39.46 45.22
N LEU A 4 4.82 39.92 43.97
CA LEU A 4 4.18 39.17 42.91
C LEU A 4 5.24 38.79 41.88
N VAL A 5 5.45 37.48 41.78
CA VAL A 5 6.41 36.78 40.96
C VAL A 5 5.95 36.83 39.49
N SER A 6 6.86 37.25 38.61
CA SER A 6 6.72 37.17 37.16
C SER A 6 6.63 35.71 36.69
N LEU A 7 5.67 35.41 35.82
CA LEU A 7 5.67 34.21 34.98
C LEU A 7 5.46 34.66 33.53
N ALA A 8 6.56 34.80 32.80
CA ALA A 8 6.54 34.84 31.34
C ALA A 8 6.39 33.40 30.83
N PRO A 9 5.49 33.10 29.89
CA PRO A 9 5.42 31.78 29.30
C PRO A 9 6.61 31.60 28.36
N LEU A 10 7.48 30.66 28.74
CA LEU A 10 8.46 30.02 27.87
C LEU A 10 7.68 29.25 26.79
N PHE A 11 7.52 29.86 25.61
CA PHE A 11 7.15 29.13 24.40
C PHE A 11 8.38 28.35 23.94
N TRP A 12 8.66 27.23 24.62
CA TRP A 12 9.58 26.20 24.16
C TRP A 12 8.92 25.42 23.03
N GLY A 13 9.69 25.15 21.98
CA GLY A 13 9.19 24.79 20.67
C GLY A 13 8.41 23.48 20.60
N ALA A 14 7.50 23.45 19.63
CA ALA A 14 7.05 22.26 18.93
C ALA A 14 7.09 22.56 17.42
N ALA A 15 8.29 22.87 16.93
CA ALA A 15 8.68 22.40 15.63
C ALA A 15 9.27 21.00 15.85
N GLN A 16 9.04 20.08 14.90
CA GLN A 16 9.30 18.63 14.93
C GLN A 16 8.10 17.84 15.53
N ALA A 17 7.41 16.97 14.81
CA ALA A 17 7.83 16.14 13.69
C ALA A 17 6.71 15.96 12.65
N GLU A 18 6.94 16.46 11.43
CA GLU A 18 6.44 15.79 10.24
C GLU A 18 7.27 14.50 10.09
N GLU A 19 6.86 13.44 10.78
CA GLU A 19 7.52 12.15 10.71
C GLU A 19 7.06 11.43 9.42
N ASN A 20 7.80 11.74 8.37
CA ASN A 20 7.84 11.14 7.04
C ASN A 20 7.36 9.67 6.97
N ALA A 21 6.07 9.47 6.71
CA ALA A 21 5.69 8.36 5.84
C ALA A 21 6.31 8.67 4.47
N GLN A 22 7.39 7.96 4.13
CA GLN A 22 8.09 8.14 2.86
C GLN A 22 7.11 7.79 1.73
N LEU A 23 6.43 8.81 1.20
CA LEU A 23 5.66 8.72 -0.02
C LEU A 23 6.60 8.14 -1.08
N ILE A 24 6.19 7.05 -1.73
CA ILE A 24 6.90 6.51 -2.88
C ILE A 24 6.80 7.59 -3.94
N GLY A 25 7.78 8.49 -3.97
CA GLY A 25 7.93 9.57 -4.94
C GLY A 25 6.70 10.44 -5.20
N ASP A 26 6.89 11.37 -6.12
CA ASP A 26 5.85 12.19 -6.73
C ASP A 26 5.49 11.57 -8.10
N ALA A 27 4.27 11.03 -8.23
CA ALA A 27 3.82 10.38 -9.47
C ALA A 27 3.71 11.35 -10.66
N ASP A 28 3.43 12.64 -10.43
CA ASP A 28 3.36 13.64 -11.49
C ASP A 28 4.76 13.99 -12.02
N ARG A 29 5.76 14.04 -11.12
CA ARG A 29 7.18 14.09 -11.53
C ARG A 29 7.60 12.79 -12.22
N GLY A 30 7.16 11.66 -11.70
CA GLY A 30 7.37 10.34 -12.28
C GLY A 30 6.91 10.22 -13.72
N ALA A 31 5.72 10.74 -14.03
CA ALA A 31 5.17 10.78 -15.39
C ALA A 31 6.08 11.53 -16.37
N LYS A 32 6.76 12.61 -15.91
CA LYS A 32 7.72 13.37 -16.71
C LYS A 32 9.02 12.57 -16.92
N ILE A 33 9.50 11.88 -15.89
CA ILE A 33 10.71 11.05 -15.97
C ILE A 33 10.47 9.83 -16.87
N PHE A 34 9.26 9.27 -16.83
CA PHE A 34 8.83 8.14 -17.66
C PHE A 34 8.94 8.43 -19.17
N GLN A 35 9.05 9.69 -19.60
CA GLN A 35 9.36 10.03 -20.99
C GLN A 35 10.68 9.43 -21.49
N LYS A 36 11.61 9.08 -20.57
CA LYS A 36 12.84 8.33 -20.90
C LYS A 36 12.56 6.87 -21.28
N CYS A 37 11.40 6.33 -20.87
CA CYS A 37 10.96 4.95 -21.08
C CYS A 37 9.95 4.83 -22.23
N SER A 38 9.18 5.89 -22.49
CA SER A 38 8.04 5.90 -23.43
C SER A 38 8.41 5.62 -24.89
N GLY A 39 9.68 5.81 -25.26
CA GLY A 39 10.18 5.43 -26.58
C GLY A 39 10.19 3.92 -26.83
N CYS A 40 10.30 3.11 -25.77
CA CYS A 40 10.34 1.65 -25.88
C CYS A 40 9.13 0.97 -25.23
N HIS A 41 8.57 1.56 -24.17
CA HIS A 41 7.54 0.95 -23.34
C HIS A 41 6.23 1.73 -23.39
N GLN A 42 5.12 1.00 -23.26
CA GLN A 42 3.78 1.57 -23.14
C GLN A 42 3.16 1.26 -21.78
N VAL A 43 2.28 2.14 -21.32
CA VAL A 43 1.45 1.99 -20.13
C VAL A 43 0.03 2.49 -20.41
N GLY A 44 -0.94 2.02 -19.65
CA GLY A 44 -2.35 2.42 -19.76
C GLY A 44 -3.20 1.51 -20.64
N PRO A 45 -4.47 1.87 -20.85
CA PRO A 45 -5.41 1.09 -21.66
C PRO A 45 -4.88 0.89 -23.09
N GLY A 46 -4.88 -0.36 -23.57
CA GLY A 46 -4.40 -0.70 -24.91
C GLY A 46 -2.88 -0.66 -25.07
N ALA A 47 -2.10 -0.67 -23.99
CA ALA A 47 -0.64 -0.73 -24.09
C ALA A 47 -0.17 -2.03 -24.77
N GLU A 48 0.69 -1.90 -25.78
CA GLU A 48 1.24 -3.02 -26.55
C GLU A 48 2.76 -3.14 -26.37
N ASN A 49 3.28 -4.35 -26.62
CA ASN A 49 4.71 -4.60 -26.74
C ASN A 49 5.30 -3.85 -27.94
N ARG A 50 6.42 -3.15 -27.75
CA ARG A 50 7.18 -2.45 -28.80
C ARG A 50 8.65 -2.87 -28.77
N ALA A 51 9.58 -1.93 -28.78
CA ALA A 51 10.99 -2.19 -28.54
C ALA A 51 11.24 -2.74 -27.11
N GLY A 52 10.33 -2.45 -26.18
CA GLY A 52 10.23 -3.11 -24.88
C GLY A 52 8.81 -3.63 -24.61
N PRO A 53 8.64 -4.53 -23.64
CA PRO A 53 7.31 -5.03 -23.26
C PRO A 53 6.48 -3.93 -22.57
N HIS A 54 5.16 -4.04 -22.57
CA HIS A 54 4.31 -3.10 -21.84
C HIS A 54 4.53 -3.17 -20.31
N LEU A 55 4.25 -2.09 -19.60
CA LEU A 55 4.55 -1.97 -18.16
C LEU A 55 3.30 -1.92 -17.26
N ASN A 56 2.13 -2.28 -17.79
CA ASN A 56 0.94 -2.54 -16.96
C ASN A 56 1.14 -3.79 -16.08
N SER A 57 0.55 -3.78 -14.88
CA SER A 57 0.65 -4.88 -13.90
C SER A 57 2.10 -5.33 -13.67
N LEU A 58 3.01 -4.37 -13.56
CA LEU A 58 4.45 -4.63 -13.48
C LEU A 58 4.85 -5.18 -12.11
N PHE A 59 4.35 -4.58 -11.05
CA PHE A 59 4.75 -4.95 -9.69
C PHE A 59 4.20 -6.32 -9.29
N GLY A 60 5.04 -7.15 -8.67
CA GLY A 60 4.72 -8.54 -8.31
C GLY A 60 4.77 -9.52 -9.48
N ARG A 61 4.86 -9.04 -10.73
CA ARG A 61 4.99 -9.90 -11.90
C ARG A 61 6.40 -10.48 -12.00
N ARG A 62 6.52 -11.74 -12.43
CA ARG A 62 7.82 -12.34 -12.75
C ARG A 62 8.51 -11.57 -13.88
N ALA A 63 9.82 -11.37 -13.78
CA ALA A 63 10.60 -10.79 -14.87
C ALA A 63 10.46 -11.63 -16.14
N GLY A 64 10.54 -11.05 -17.34
CA GLY A 64 10.49 -11.85 -18.58
C GLY A 64 9.17 -12.57 -18.89
N SER A 65 8.04 -12.23 -18.25
CA SER A 65 6.81 -13.05 -18.31
C SER A 65 5.70 -12.54 -19.24
N ILE A 66 5.85 -11.38 -19.90
CA ILE A 66 4.82 -10.94 -20.86
C ILE A 66 4.89 -11.81 -22.12
N GLU A 67 3.77 -12.44 -22.43
CA GLU A 67 3.60 -13.22 -23.65
C GLU A 67 3.77 -12.37 -24.91
N GLY A 68 4.34 -12.98 -25.95
CA GLY A 68 4.53 -12.32 -27.25
C GLY A 68 5.63 -11.25 -27.28
N PHE A 69 6.47 -11.13 -26.25
CA PHE A 69 7.69 -10.33 -26.29
C PHE A 69 8.94 -11.22 -26.30
N ASP A 70 9.90 -10.91 -27.18
CA ASP A 70 11.17 -11.63 -27.31
C ASP A 70 12.21 -11.06 -26.34
N TYR A 71 12.41 -11.75 -25.21
CA TYR A 71 13.35 -11.36 -24.17
C TYR A 71 14.80 -11.70 -24.56
N SER A 72 15.76 -11.30 -23.72
CA SER A 72 17.14 -11.78 -23.81
C SER A 72 17.28 -13.08 -23.03
N ASP A 73 18.15 -13.99 -23.45
CA ASP A 73 18.47 -15.22 -22.70
C ASP A 73 18.77 -14.96 -21.22
N SER A 74 19.42 -13.84 -20.89
CA SER A 74 19.70 -13.47 -19.49
C SER A 74 18.46 -13.11 -18.69
N MET A 75 17.46 -12.51 -19.33
CA MET A 75 16.19 -12.18 -18.69
C MET A 75 15.36 -13.46 -18.50
N ASP A 76 15.40 -14.38 -19.46
CA ASP A 76 14.74 -15.69 -19.31
C ASP A 76 15.38 -16.52 -18.20
N ARG A 77 16.72 -16.48 -18.08
CA ARG A 77 17.41 -17.07 -16.92
C ARG A 77 16.96 -16.43 -15.61
N ALA A 78 16.95 -15.10 -15.53
CA ALA A 78 16.48 -14.40 -14.34
C ALA A 78 15.02 -14.74 -13.98
N HIS A 79 14.14 -14.91 -14.97
CA HIS A 79 12.78 -15.41 -14.78
C HIS A 79 12.75 -16.78 -14.11
N ASN A 80 13.52 -17.73 -14.66
CA ASN A 80 13.60 -19.11 -14.17
C ASN A 80 14.20 -19.18 -12.76
N ASP A 81 15.16 -18.32 -12.46
CA ASP A 81 15.78 -18.17 -11.14
C ASP A 81 14.86 -17.46 -10.12
N GLY A 82 13.66 -17.06 -10.54
CA GLY A 82 12.62 -16.51 -9.65
C GLY A 82 12.60 -15.00 -9.52
N LEU A 83 13.31 -14.25 -10.38
CA LEU A 83 13.29 -12.79 -10.35
C LEU A 83 11.86 -12.27 -10.52
N THR A 84 11.41 -11.53 -9.52
CA THR A 84 10.09 -10.90 -9.47
C THR A 84 10.25 -9.39 -9.37
N TRP A 85 9.40 -8.64 -10.08
CA TRP A 85 9.41 -7.19 -10.08
C TRP A 85 8.84 -6.61 -8.80
N THR A 86 9.64 -6.65 -7.75
CA THR A 86 9.37 -5.98 -6.49
C THR A 86 9.87 -4.54 -6.56
N LEU A 87 9.49 -3.69 -5.60
CA LEU A 87 9.96 -2.30 -5.58
C LEU A 87 11.49 -2.23 -5.57
N ARG A 88 12.13 -3.07 -4.74
CA ARG A 88 13.59 -3.15 -4.62
C ARG A 88 14.25 -3.58 -5.92
N ASN A 89 13.73 -4.64 -6.54
CA ASN A 89 14.29 -5.17 -7.78
C ASN A 89 14.09 -4.21 -8.95
N LEU A 90 12.94 -3.53 -9.01
CA LEU A 90 12.70 -2.50 -10.02
C LEU A 90 13.59 -1.28 -9.81
N ASP A 91 13.77 -0.78 -8.58
CA ASP A 91 14.69 0.32 -8.27
C ASP A 91 16.11 0.00 -8.73
N ALA A 92 16.63 -1.18 -8.37
CA ALA A 92 17.95 -1.64 -8.81
C ALA A 92 18.02 -1.80 -10.34
N TYR A 93 16.97 -2.33 -10.97
CA TYR A 93 16.94 -2.55 -12.41
C TYR A 93 16.95 -1.22 -13.18
N ILE A 94 16.15 -0.23 -12.78
CA ILE A 94 16.12 1.07 -13.45
C ILE A 94 17.32 1.95 -13.10
N GLU A 95 18.02 1.69 -12.00
CA GLU A 95 19.31 2.34 -11.69
C GLU A 95 20.42 1.85 -12.64
N ASN A 96 20.47 0.55 -12.90
CA ASN A 96 21.42 -0.07 -13.82
C ASN A 96 20.95 -1.46 -14.31
N PRO A 97 20.25 -1.53 -15.46
CA PRO A 97 19.68 -2.79 -15.93
C PRO A 97 20.72 -3.88 -16.16
N ARG A 98 21.91 -3.48 -16.65
CA ARG A 98 23.02 -4.39 -16.96
C ARG A 98 23.73 -4.92 -15.72
N ALA A 99 23.61 -4.25 -14.58
CA ALA A 99 24.15 -4.74 -13.32
C ALA A 99 23.27 -5.84 -12.71
N LEU A 100 21.95 -5.67 -12.77
CA LEU A 100 21.02 -6.68 -12.25
C LEU A 100 20.85 -7.86 -13.21
N VAL A 101 20.71 -7.60 -14.52
CA VAL A 101 20.56 -8.63 -15.55
C VAL A 101 21.60 -8.41 -16.64
N SER A 102 22.76 -9.03 -16.47
CA SER A 102 23.87 -8.93 -17.42
C SER A 102 23.47 -9.45 -18.80
N GLY A 103 23.66 -8.65 -19.86
CA GLY A 103 23.24 -9.01 -21.23
C GLY A 103 21.77 -8.76 -21.54
N THR A 104 21.04 -8.03 -20.67
CA THR A 104 19.67 -7.60 -20.99
C THR A 104 19.62 -6.75 -22.26
N ARG A 105 18.57 -6.96 -23.07
CA ARG A 105 18.28 -6.17 -24.28
C ARG A 105 17.83 -4.74 -23.98
N MET A 106 17.48 -4.41 -22.73
CA MET A 106 17.14 -3.06 -22.31
C MET A 106 18.40 -2.17 -22.29
N SER A 107 18.69 -1.50 -23.41
CA SER A 107 19.82 -0.58 -23.55
C SER A 107 19.54 0.79 -22.90
N PHE A 108 19.24 0.77 -21.61
CA PHE A 108 18.96 1.96 -20.82
C PHE A 108 20.17 2.31 -19.94
N ARG A 109 20.54 3.60 -19.90
CA ARG A 109 21.70 4.07 -19.11
C ARG A 109 21.46 4.07 -17.60
N GLY A 110 20.19 3.94 -17.20
CA GLY A 110 19.76 3.98 -15.81
C GLY A 110 19.46 5.40 -15.30
N ILE A 111 18.77 5.46 -14.16
CA ILE A 111 18.45 6.68 -13.42
C ILE A 111 19.27 6.67 -12.13
N LYS A 112 20.23 7.59 -12.02
CA LYS A 112 21.17 7.63 -10.88
C LYS A 112 20.62 8.32 -9.65
N ASP A 113 19.77 9.31 -9.86
CA ASP A 113 19.13 9.99 -8.76
C ASP A 113 18.08 9.07 -8.10
N PRO A 114 18.20 8.77 -6.80
CA PRO A 114 17.26 7.90 -6.12
C PRO A 114 15.83 8.47 -6.10
N GLN A 115 15.68 9.79 -5.97
CA GLN A 115 14.35 10.41 -5.94
C GLN A 115 13.65 10.26 -7.30
N ASP A 116 14.37 10.50 -8.40
CA ASP A 116 13.82 10.32 -9.74
C ASP A 116 13.38 8.86 -9.98
N ARG A 117 14.09 7.87 -9.41
CA ARG A 117 13.65 6.47 -9.46
C ARG A 117 12.37 6.25 -8.67
N GLN A 118 12.31 6.74 -7.43
CA GLN A 118 11.10 6.61 -6.61
C GLN A 118 9.89 7.26 -7.29
N ASP A 119 10.06 8.44 -7.89
CA ASP A 119 9.01 9.13 -8.64
C ASP A 119 8.50 8.30 -9.82
N VAL A 120 9.40 7.76 -10.65
CA VAL A 120 8.99 6.93 -11.80
C VAL A 120 8.29 5.65 -11.36
N LEU A 121 8.73 5.05 -10.25
CA LEU A 121 8.10 3.85 -9.67
C LEU A 121 6.71 4.20 -9.10
N ALA A 122 6.53 5.38 -8.52
CA ALA A 122 5.24 5.91 -8.09
C ALA A 122 4.26 6.00 -9.27
N TYR A 123 4.72 6.57 -10.38
CA TYR A 123 3.93 6.67 -11.61
C TYR A 123 3.57 5.29 -12.17
N LEU A 124 4.53 4.38 -12.27
CA LEU A 124 4.30 3.03 -12.79
C LEU A 124 3.31 2.23 -11.94
N ARG A 125 3.27 2.45 -10.61
CA ARG A 125 2.31 1.79 -9.71
C ARG A 125 0.85 2.11 -10.07
N SER A 126 0.57 3.28 -10.63
CA SER A 126 -0.80 3.65 -11.06
C SER A 126 -1.36 2.75 -12.15
N PHE A 127 -0.53 1.92 -12.80
CA PHE A 127 -0.91 0.97 -13.86
C PHE A 127 -0.91 -0.50 -13.39
N THR A 128 -0.86 -0.76 -12.09
CA THR A 128 -1.03 -2.10 -11.50
C THR A 128 -2.42 -2.20 -10.85
N ALA A 129 -3.15 -3.29 -11.13
CA ALA A 129 -4.52 -3.50 -10.65
C ALA A 129 -4.65 -3.51 -9.12
N SER A 130 -3.59 -3.92 -8.41
CA SER A 130 -3.52 -3.89 -6.94
C SER A 130 -2.16 -3.43 -6.45
N PRO A 131 -1.89 -2.11 -6.34
CA PRO A 131 -0.63 -1.59 -5.82
C PRO A 131 -0.35 -1.96 -4.35
N GLN A 132 -1.39 -2.43 -3.64
CA GLN A 132 -1.37 -2.82 -2.23
C GLN A 132 -0.93 -4.30 -2.01
N ASP A 133 -0.95 -5.14 -3.05
CA ASP A 133 -0.75 -6.59 -2.93
C ASP A 133 0.68 -7.05 -3.26
N ILE A 134 1.67 -6.14 -3.23
CA ILE A 134 3.05 -6.43 -3.68
C ILE A 134 3.90 -6.90 -2.48
N PRO A 135 4.34 -8.18 -2.42
CA PRO A 135 4.79 -8.82 -1.18
C PRO A 135 6.14 -8.38 -0.58
N GLU A 136 6.91 -7.48 -1.22
CA GLU A 136 8.28 -7.14 -0.79
C GLU A 136 8.52 -5.65 -0.51
N SER A 137 7.46 -4.86 -0.37
CA SER A 137 7.61 -3.63 0.43
C SER A 137 7.55 -4.03 1.90
N ALA A 138 8.67 -3.87 2.63
CA ALA A 138 8.56 -3.47 4.04
C ALA A 138 7.50 -2.38 4.11
N PRO A 139 6.54 -2.49 5.05
CA PRO A 139 5.15 -2.12 4.88
C PRO A 139 5.12 -0.84 4.06
N THR A 140 4.69 -0.97 2.80
CA THR A 140 4.15 0.19 2.11
C THR A 140 3.18 0.73 3.12
N ALA A 141 3.47 1.91 3.67
CA ALA A 141 2.49 2.60 4.47
C ALA A 141 1.29 2.67 3.55
N ILE A 142 0.34 1.74 3.75
CA ILE A 142 -1.05 1.97 3.48
C ILE A 142 -1.17 3.38 4.04
N ARG A 143 -1.40 4.36 3.18
CA ARG A 143 -1.81 5.66 3.69
C ARG A 143 -3.05 5.29 4.46
N ARG A 144 -2.92 5.13 5.80
CA ARG A 144 -4.02 4.70 6.63
C ARG A 144 -5.07 5.73 6.28
N GLU A 145 -6.13 5.28 5.61
CA GLU A 145 -7.12 6.21 5.05
C GLU A 145 -7.60 7.16 6.15
N VAL A 146 -7.53 6.64 7.37
CA VAL A 146 -7.62 7.35 8.61
C VAL A 146 -6.33 7.22 9.43
N GLU A 147 -5.72 8.35 9.80
CA GLU A 147 -4.80 8.43 10.93
C GLU A 147 -5.62 8.40 12.23
N LEU A 148 -5.35 7.42 13.09
CA LEU A 148 -5.98 7.25 14.39
C LEU A 148 -5.02 7.71 15.48
N ALA A 149 -5.57 8.27 16.56
CA ALA A 149 -4.76 8.61 17.72
C ALA A 149 -4.13 7.33 18.30
N PRO A 150 -2.90 7.39 18.84
CA PRO A 150 -2.26 6.23 19.47
C PRO A 150 -3.15 5.57 20.53
N ASP A 151 -3.91 6.37 21.28
CA ASP A 151 -4.82 5.87 22.32
C ASP A 151 -5.94 5.00 21.74
N THR A 152 -6.48 5.33 20.56
CA THR A 152 -7.51 4.53 19.88
C THR A 152 -6.95 3.20 19.38
N LEU A 153 -5.73 3.19 18.86
CA LEU A 153 -5.06 1.98 18.40
C LEU A 153 -4.59 1.08 19.56
N ALA A 154 -4.37 1.65 20.75
CA ALA A 154 -3.93 0.94 21.93
C ALA A 154 -5.09 0.32 22.74
N ILE A 155 -6.35 0.54 22.34
CA ILE A 155 -7.51 -0.07 23.01
C ILE A 155 -7.44 -1.60 22.83
N VAL A 156 -7.30 -2.31 23.94
CA VAL A 156 -7.36 -3.78 23.97
C VAL A 156 -8.82 -4.21 23.92
N GLY A 157 -9.21 -4.89 22.84
CA GLY A 157 -10.57 -5.38 22.67
C GLY A 157 -10.94 -6.54 23.62
N ASP A 158 -12.14 -6.49 24.18
CA ASP A 158 -12.72 -7.64 24.90
C ASP A 158 -13.34 -8.62 23.89
N VAL A 159 -12.75 -9.80 23.76
CA VAL A 159 -13.17 -10.83 22.80
C VAL A 159 -14.60 -11.32 23.07
N ALA A 160 -15.01 -11.46 24.34
CA ALA A 160 -16.35 -11.93 24.68
C ALA A 160 -17.40 -10.87 24.36
N TYR A 161 -17.06 -9.59 24.55
CA TYR A 161 -17.93 -8.50 24.13
C TYR A 161 -17.99 -8.37 22.59
N GLY A 162 -16.85 -8.57 21.92
CA GLY A 162 -16.77 -8.63 20.46
C GLY A 162 -17.66 -9.74 19.88
N GLU A 163 -17.66 -10.93 20.48
CA GLU A 163 -18.52 -12.04 20.07
C GLU A 163 -20.01 -11.67 20.14
N TYR A 164 -20.42 -11.00 21.22
CA TYR A 164 -21.80 -10.53 21.39
C TYR A 164 -22.21 -9.56 20.28
N LEU A 165 -21.37 -8.56 20.00
CA LEU A 165 -21.60 -7.55 18.96
C LEU A 165 -21.56 -8.15 17.54
N ALA A 166 -20.72 -9.15 17.31
CA ALA A 166 -20.49 -9.76 16.01
C ALA A 166 -21.73 -10.44 15.42
N SER A 167 -22.73 -10.78 16.24
CA SER A 167 -23.99 -11.40 15.79
C SER A 167 -24.67 -10.61 14.66
N GLU A 168 -24.64 -9.28 14.70
CA GLU A 168 -25.20 -8.42 13.65
C GLU A 168 -24.29 -8.32 12.41
N CYS A 169 -22.98 -8.47 12.58
CA CYS A 169 -22.04 -8.49 11.46
C CYS A 169 -22.19 -9.80 10.67
N LEU A 170 -22.42 -10.91 11.38
CA LEU A 170 -22.49 -12.26 10.82
C LEU A 170 -23.75 -12.56 10.02
N THR A 171 -24.75 -11.66 10.03
CA THR A 171 -25.90 -11.77 9.12
C THR A 171 -25.48 -11.58 7.66
N CYS A 172 -24.41 -10.81 7.45
CA CYS A 172 -23.90 -10.45 6.14
C CYS A 172 -22.52 -11.07 5.90
N HIS A 173 -21.58 -10.87 6.83
CA HIS A 173 -20.23 -11.40 6.75
C HIS A 173 -20.19 -12.84 7.23
N LYS A 174 -19.84 -13.79 6.35
CA LYS A 174 -20.00 -15.20 6.68
C LYS A 174 -18.95 -15.65 7.70
N ARG A 175 -19.40 -16.45 8.69
CA ARG A 175 -18.53 -16.97 9.76
C ARG A 175 -17.46 -17.92 9.23
N ASP A 176 -17.79 -18.66 8.16
CA ASP A 176 -16.87 -19.59 7.47
C ASP A 176 -15.84 -18.88 6.59
N GLY A 177 -15.84 -17.54 6.58
CA GLY A 177 -14.93 -16.74 5.78
C GLY A 177 -15.26 -16.71 4.28
N ALA A 178 -16.42 -17.20 3.85
CA ALA A 178 -16.85 -17.07 2.46
C ALA A 178 -17.00 -15.60 2.06
N ASP A 179 -16.58 -15.26 0.84
CA ASP A 179 -16.48 -13.91 0.29
C ASP A 179 -17.36 -13.68 -0.94
N GLU A 180 -18.45 -14.44 -1.07
CA GLU A 180 -19.41 -14.35 -2.17
C GLU A 180 -20.23 -13.06 -2.11
N GLY A 181 -19.69 -11.97 -2.68
CA GLY A 181 -20.34 -10.66 -2.79
C GLY A 181 -20.32 -9.80 -1.52
N ILE A 182 -20.11 -10.40 -0.35
CA ILE A 182 -19.85 -9.71 0.92
C ILE A 182 -18.48 -10.18 1.42
N PRO A 183 -17.52 -9.28 1.66
CA PRO A 183 -16.14 -9.67 1.96
C PRO A 183 -16.05 -10.37 3.32
N SER A 184 -15.12 -11.32 3.41
CA SER A 184 -14.75 -11.93 4.68
C SER A 184 -14.09 -10.91 5.61
N ILE A 185 -14.45 -11.00 6.89
CA ILE A 185 -13.81 -10.26 7.99
C ILE A 185 -13.18 -11.22 9.02
N VAL A 186 -13.14 -12.51 8.70
CA VAL A 186 -12.54 -13.57 9.53
C VAL A 186 -11.02 -13.50 9.42
N LYS A 187 -10.32 -13.66 10.55
CA LYS A 187 -8.84 -13.66 10.64
C LYS A 187 -8.18 -12.37 10.13
N TRP A 188 -8.89 -11.24 10.20
CA TRP A 188 -8.29 -9.93 9.95
C TRP A 188 -7.32 -9.55 11.07
N HIS A 189 -6.23 -8.87 10.72
CA HIS A 189 -5.37 -8.24 11.72
C HIS A 189 -6.17 -7.17 12.46
N GLU A 190 -6.06 -7.11 13.79
CA GLU A 190 -6.88 -6.23 14.62
C GLU A 190 -6.77 -4.76 14.19
N GLU A 191 -5.54 -4.31 13.93
CA GLU A 191 -5.27 -2.93 13.49
C GLU A 191 -5.97 -2.61 12.15
N ASP A 192 -5.97 -3.54 11.19
CA ASP A 192 -6.56 -3.32 9.88
C ASP A 192 -8.08 -3.21 9.98
N PHE A 193 -8.69 -4.01 10.85
CA PHE A 193 -10.12 -3.95 11.16
C PHE A 193 -10.47 -2.59 11.79
N VAL A 194 -9.72 -2.17 12.81
CA VAL A 194 -9.91 -0.88 13.49
C VAL A 194 -9.82 0.27 12.49
N VAL A 195 -8.75 0.32 11.68
CA VAL A 195 -8.56 1.37 10.66
C VAL A 195 -9.70 1.38 9.65
N ALA A 196 -10.12 0.22 9.14
CA ALA A 196 -11.21 0.10 8.18
C ALA A 196 -12.55 0.62 8.74
N MET A 197 -12.88 0.25 9.98
CA MET A 197 -14.12 0.67 10.63
C MET A 197 -14.14 2.17 10.89
N HIS A 198 -13.02 2.76 11.31
CA HIS A 198 -12.91 4.20 11.43
C HIS A 198 -12.99 4.93 10.08
N ALA A 199 -12.48 4.33 9.00
CA ALA A 199 -12.60 4.90 7.65
C ALA A 199 -14.06 4.91 7.17
N TYR A 200 -14.84 3.86 7.45
CA TYR A 200 -16.28 3.86 7.21
C TYR A 200 -17.02 4.86 8.12
N LYS A 201 -16.70 4.91 9.42
CA LYS A 201 -17.28 5.85 10.39
C LYS A 201 -17.06 7.31 9.97
N ARG A 202 -15.87 7.63 9.44
CA ARG A 202 -15.51 8.96 8.90
C ARG A 202 -15.92 9.18 7.44
N LYS A 203 -16.62 8.22 6.83
CA LYS A 203 -17.12 8.26 5.43
C LYS A 203 -16.02 8.43 4.37
N LEU A 204 -14.79 8.03 4.68
CA LEU A 204 -13.67 8.04 3.74
C LEU A 204 -13.73 6.84 2.80
N ARG A 205 -14.27 5.71 3.27
CA ARG A 205 -14.66 4.58 2.41
C ARG A 205 -16.10 4.71 1.94
N PRO A 206 -16.37 4.76 0.62
CA PRO A 206 -17.73 4.89 0.10
C PRO A 206 -18.45 3.53 0.12
N HIS A 207 -19.25 3.29 1.17
CA HIS A 207 -20.16 2.15 1.22
C HIS A 207 -21.32 2.43 2.20
N PRO A 208 -22.55 2.75 1.73
CA PRO A 208 -23.63 3.22 2.58
C PRO A 208 -23.98 2.31 3.77
N VAL A 209 -23.99 0.98 3.56
CA VAL A 209 -24.30 0.01 4.63
C VAL A 209 -23.21 0.03 5.71
N MET A 210 -21.95 -0.16 5.35
CA MET A 210 -20.84 -0.15 6.31
C MET A 210 -20.62 1.22 6.98
N GLN A 211 -20.92 2.33 6.31
CA GLN A 211 -20.93 3.65 6.96
C GLN A 211 -22.02 3.76 8.03
N MET A 212 -23.21 3.20 7.79
CA MET A 212 -24.28 3.12 8.78
C MET A 212 -23.90 2.18 9.94
N MET A 213 -23.33 1.01 9.64
CA MET A 213 -22.89 0.04 10.64
C MET A 213 -21.74 0.57 11.51
N ALA A 214 -20.73 1.19 10.92
CA ALA A 214 -19.59 1.77 11.63
C ALA A 214 -19.96 3.05 12.39
N GLY A 215 -20.95 3.81 11.88
CA GLY A 215 -21.41 5.07 12.48
C GLY A 215 -21.95 4.90 13.90
N ARG A 216 -22.58 3.75 14.20
CA ARG A 216 -23.19 3.44 15.50
C ARG A 216 -22.25 2.85 16.55
N LEU A 217 -21.03 2.46 16.18
CA LEU A 217 -20.07 1.81 17.08
C LEU A 217 -19.16 2.84 17.77
N SER A 218 -18.88 2.66 19.05
CA SER A 218 -17.79 3.32 19.79
C SER A 218 -16.41 2.75 19.42
N ASP A 219 -15.36 3.41 19.86
CA ASP A 219 -13.97 2.98 19.61
C ASP A 219 -13.69 1.67 20.35
N GLU A 220 -14.24 1.50 21.56
CA GLU A 220 -14.16 0.27 22.35
C GLU A 220 -14.91 -0.90 21.70
N GLU A 221 -16.10 -0.64 21.13
CA GLU A 221 -16.86 -1.67 20.39
C GLU A 221 -16.14 -2.09 19.11
N ILE A 222 -15.48 -1.15 18.41
CA ILE A 222 -14.66 -1.45 17.24
C ILE A 222 -13.46 -2.33 17.64
N ALA A 223 -12.77 -2.00 18.74
CA ALA A 223 -11.65 -2.79 19.25
C ALA A 223 -12.10 -4.21 19.69
N ALA A 224 -13.23 -4.32 20.40
CA ALA A 224 -13.79 -5.61 20.80
C ALA A 224 -14.13 -6.50 19.60
N LEU A 225 -14.78 -5.95 18.57
CA LEU A 225 -15.06 -6.64 17.32
C LEU A 225 -13.77 -7.07 16.61
N ALA A 226 -12.75 -6.21 16.58
CA ALA A 226 -11.45 -6.52 15.98
C ALA A 226 -10.79 -7.74 16.65
N ALA A 227 -10.72 -7.73 17.99
CA ALA A 227 -10.16 -8.83 18.78
C ALA A 227 -10.92 -10.15 18.56
N TYR A 228 -12.25 -10.10 18.46
CA TYR A 228 -13.05 -11.28 18.15
C TYR A 228 -12.74 -11.81 16.74
N PHE A 229 -12.89 -10.97 15.72
CA PHE A 229 -12.74 -11.40 14.32
C PHE A 229 -11.33 -11.85 13.95
N ALA A 230 -10.31 -11.38 14.66
CA ALA A 230 -8.93 -11.87 14.51
C ALA A 230 -8.77 -13.35 14.91
N THR A 231 -9.66 -13.89 15.76
CA THR A 231 -9.51 -15.21 16.39
C THR A 231 -10.45 -16.29 15.87
N ILE A 232 -11.51 -15.93 15.15
CA ILE A 232 -12.50 -16.91 14.67
C ILE A 232 -12.04 -17.65 13.42
N GLU A 233 -12.57 -18.86 13.21
CA GLU A 233 -12.26 -19.76 12.07
C GLU A 233 -13.46 -20.01 11.17
#